data_AF-A0A178X5X5-F1
#
_entry.id   AF-A0A178X5X5-F1
#
_cell.length_a   1.000
_cell.length_b   1.000
_cell.length_c   1.000
_cell.angle_alpha   90.00
_cell.angle_beta   90.00
_cell.angle_gamma   90.00
#
_symmetry.space_group_name_H-M   'P 1'
#
loop_
_entity.id
_entity.type
_entity.pdbx_description
1 polymer ?
#
loop_
_entity_poly.entity_id
_entity_poly.type
_entity_poly.pdbx_seq_one_letter_code
_entity_poly.pdbx_strand_id
1 'polypeptide(L)'
;MGLFPRTPDGAMLLLGKAAELAMSTDSERLIVKTAAEAHRIPTVAENVTALEHAAASAKGIKAIVDADNQVYREAHALVDAVLNSHADLDRALVVAFKRGLLDVPYCLHPDNAGQARSTLDADGRLGWSELGSLPLRGIAERAPSGRITSSTLMSALSYVQHTHDTQALEQPMAVIGGEL
;
A
#
# COMPACT_ATOMS: atom_id res chain seq x y z
N MET A 1 -0.03 2.67 -4.51
CA MET A 1 -1.03 3.61 -5.05
C MET A 1 -1.24 4.77 -4.07
N GLY A 2 -0.19 5.56 -3.84
CA GLY A 2 -0.19 6.72 -2.94
C GLY A 2 0.63 7.84 -3.57
N LEU A 3 1.12 8.81 -2.79
CA LEU A 3 2.07 9.79 -3.32
C LEU A 3 3.32 9.08 -3.82
N PHE A 4 3.68 9.36 -5.08
CA PHE A 4 4.81 8.71 -5.74
C PHE A 4 6.08 9.56 -5.59
N PRO A 5 7.28 8.96 -5.54
CA PRO A 5 8.56 9.68 -5.57
C PRO A 5 8.59 10.74 -6.67
N ARG A 6 9.12 11.91 -6.36
CA ARG A 6 9.20 13.02 -7.32
C ARG A 6 10.46 12.95 -8.17
N THR A 7 11.51 12.31 -7.66
CA THR A 7 12.75 12.08 -8.39
C THR A 7 12.61 10.85 -9.31
N PRO A 8 13.16 10.88 -10.54
CA PRO A 8 13.16 9.72 -11.42
C PRO A 8 13.83 8.50 -10.75
N ASP A 9 14.96 8.69 -10.08
CA ASP A 9 15.70 7.60 -9.44
C ASP A 9 14.94 7.00 -8.24
N GLY A 10 14.29 7.83 -7.42
CA GLY A 10 13.43 7.36 -6.33
C GLY A 10 12.22 6.57 -6.85
N ALA A 11 11.64 7.01 -7.98
CA ALA A 11 10.54 6.30 -8.63
C ALA A 11 10.96 4.94 -9.18
N MET A 12 12.12 4.86 -9.83
CA MET A 12 12.67 3.60 -10.34
C MET A 12 13.06 2.66 -9.19
N LEU A 13 13.66 3.17 -8.12
CA LEU A 13 13.97 2.41 -6.92
C LEU A 13 12.72 1.79 -6.26
N LEU A 14 11.65 2.58 -6.12
CA LEU A 14 10.37 2.08 -5.60
C LEU A 14 9.80 0.98 -6.51
N LEU A 15 9.87 1.17 -7.83
CA LEU A 15 9.39 0.19 -8.79
C LEU A 15 10.17 -1.13 -8.68
N GLY A 16 11.51 -1.07 -8.62
CA GLY A 16 12.36 -2.25 -8.46
C GLY A 16 11.99 -3.05 -7.21
N LYS A 17 11.91 -2.37 -6.05
CA LYS A 17 11.49 -2.99 -4.78
C LYS A 17 10.09 -3.59 -4.84
N ALA A 18 9.15 -2.93 -5.51
CA ALA A 18 7.80 -3.45 -5.68
C ALA A 18 7.78 -4.71 -6.56
N ALA A 19 8.62 -4.78 -7.60
CA ALA A 19 8.75 -5.95 -8.45
C ALA A 19 9.40 -7.13 -7.73
N GLU A 20 10.45 -6.87 -6.95
CA GLU A 20 11.07 -7.87 -6.07
C GLU A 20 10.07 -8.42 -5.05
N LEU A 21 9.29 -7.54 -4.41
CA LEU A 21 8.24 -7.95 -3.47
C LEU A 21 7.16 -8.81 -4.14
N ALA A 22 6.68 -8.41 -5.32
CA ALA A 22 5.67 -9.17 -6.03
C ALA A 22 6.14 -10.60 -6.34
N MET A 23 7.41 -10.76 -6.73
CA MET A 23 8.00 -12.09 -6.95
C MET A 23 8.22 -12.87 -5.67
N SER A 24 8.66 -12.21 -4.59
CA SER A 24 8.90 -12.89 -3.32
C SER A 24 7.61 -13.37 -2.66
N THR A 25 6.46 -12.80 -2.99
CA THR A 25 5.14 -13.24 -2.50
C THR A 25 4.37 -14.11 -3.49
N ASP A 26 5.01 -14.59 -4.57
CA ASP A 26 4.38 -15.42 -5.61
C ASP A 26 3.13 -14.78 -6.25
N SER A 27 3.16 -13.45 -6.45
CA SER A 27 2.06 -12.72 -7.07
C SER A 27 1.95 -13.07 -8.55
N GLU A 28 0.76 -13.44 -9.02
CA GLU A 28 0.52 -13.79 -10.43
C GLU A 28 0.69 -12.58 -11.37
N ARG A 29 0.39 -11.37 -10.90
CA ARG A 29 0.42 -10.15 -11.71
C ARG A 29 0.89 -8.95 -10.91
N LEU A 30 1.73 -8.13 -11.53
CA LEU A 30 2.09 -6.79 -11.06
C LEU A 30 1.56 -5.73 -12.01
N ILE A 31 0.99 -4.66 -11.46
CA ILE A 31 0.66 -3.44 -12.20
C ILE A 31 1.80 -2.45 -12.04
N VAL A 32 2.50 -2.16 -13.14
CA VAL A 32 3.70 -1.33 -13.16
C VAL A 32 3.35 0.16 -13.15
N LYS A 33 4.18 0.93 -12.44
CA LYS A 33 4.15 2.40 -12.36
C LYS A 33 5.41 2.99 -12.96
N THR A 34 5.34 4.22 -13.43
CA THR A 34 6.44 4.88 -14.14
C THR A 34 7.00 6.06 -13.34
N ALA A 35 8.18 6.55 -13.72
CA ALA A 35 8.75 7.77 -13.16
C ALA A 35 7.88 9.03 -13.39
N ALA A 36 6.93 8.98 -14.33
CA ALA A 36 6.01 10.09 -14.59
C ALA A 36 4.84 10.15 -13.58
N GLU A 37 4.61 9.11 -12.78
CA GLU A 37 3.41 8.93 -11.94
C GLU A 37 3.14 10.11 -10.98
N ALA A 38 4.19 10.78 -10.48
CA ALA A 38 4.03 11.95 -9.60
C ALA A 38 3.56 13.22 -10.33
N HIS A 39 3.65 13.24 -11.66
CA HIS A 39 3.59 14.48 -12.46
C HIS A 39 2.51 14.45 -13.54
N ARG A 40 2.38 13.33 -14.26
CA ARG A 40 1.50 13.22 -15.44
C ARG A 40 1.29 11.76 -15.88
N ILE A 41 0.45 11.60 -16.89
CA ILE A 41 0.32 10.35 -17.63
C ILE A 41 1.66 10.06 -18.37
N PRO A 42 2.19 8.81 -18.31
CA PRO A 42 3.42 8.46 -19.00
C PRO A 42 3.23 8.41 -20.52
N THR A 43 4.33 8.64 -21.23
CA THR A 43 4.46 8.27 -22.64
C THR A 43 4.59 6.75 -22.77
N VAL A 44 4.43 6.24 -24.00
CA VAL A 44 4.63 4.81 -24.28
C VAL A 44 6.06 4.37 -23.93
N ALA A 45 7.07 5.17 -24.30
CA ALA A 45 8.48 4.84 -24.04
C ALA A 45 8.77 4.73 -22.53
N GLU A 46 8.29 5.69 -21.73
CA GLU A 46 8.45 5.64 -20.27
C GLU A 46 7.74 4.43 -19.64
N ASN A 47 6.60 4.03 -20.19
CA ASN A 47 5.88 2.85 -19.74
C ASN A 47 6.65 1.55 -20.07
N VAL A 48 7.21 1.46 -21.29
CA VAL A 48 8.07 0.34 -21.68
C VAL A 48 9.32 0.26 -20.79
N THR A 49 10.01 1.39 -20.55
CA THR A 49 11.17 1.43 -19.65
C THR A 49 10.83 0.93 -18.25
N ALA A 50 9.66 1.30 -17.71
CA ALA A 50 9.21 0.82 -16.41
C ALA A 50 8.95 -0.69 -16.41
N LEU A 51 8.29 -1.23 -17.45
CA LEU A 51 8.04 -2.67 -17.59
C LEU A 51 9.35 -3.47 -17.64
N GLU A 52 10.31 -3.01 -18.44
CA GLU A 52 11.63 -3.64 -18.58
C GLU A 52 12.41 -3.60 -17.26
N HIS A 53 12.40 -2.46 -16.56
CA HIS A 53 13.04 -2.33 -15.26
C HIS A 53 12.42 -3.24 -14.20
N ALA A 54 11.09 -3.32 -14.15
CA ALA A 54 10.39 -4.21 -13.23
C ALA A 54 10.75 -5.68 -13.51
N ALA A 55 10.75 -6.10 -14.77
CA ALA A 55 11.15 -7.45 -15.16
C ALA A 55 12.61 -7.77 -14.81
N ALA A 56 13.52 -6.81 -15.00
CA ALA A 56 14.92 -6.95 -14.62
C ALA A 56 15.11 -7.10 -13.10
N SER A 57 14.40 -6.29 -12.31
CA SER A 57 14.49 -6.29 -10.83
C SER A 57 13.91 -7.56 -10.22
N ALA A 58 12.83 -8.09 -10.81
CA ALA A 58 12.20 -9.35 -10.41
C ALA A 58 13.08 -10.59 -10.67
N LYS A 59 14.09 -10.49 -11.53
CA LYS A 59 14.83 -11.65 -12.03
C LYS A 59 15.65 -12.32 -10.92
N GLY A 60 15.39 -13.61 -10.71
CA GLY A 60 16.16 -14.43 -9.75
C GLY A 60 15.68 -14.33 -8.30
N ILE A 61 14.65 -13.52 -8.03
CA ILE A 61 13.98 -13.50 -6.73
C ILE A 61 13.19 -14.80 -6.54
N LYS A 62 13.29 -15.38 -5.34
CA LYS A 62 12.57 -16.60 -4.96
C LYS A 62 11.39 -16.26 -4.08
N ALA A 63 10.30 -17.00 -4.24
CA ALA A 63 9.14 -16.89 -3.36
C ALA A 63 9.47 -17.35 -1.93
N ILE A 64 8.98 -16.58 -0.96
CA ILE A 64 9.00 -16.88 0.47
C ILE A 64 7.59 -16.61 0.96
N VAL A 65 6.84 -17.68 1.21
CA VAL A 65 5.44 -17.59 1.65
C VAL A 65 5.36 -18.00 3.11
N ASP A 66 4.91 -17.08 3.97
CA ASP A 66 4.51 -17.37 5.34
C ASP A 66 2.99 -17.54 5.40
N ALA A 67 2.52 -18.57 6.10
CA ALA A 67 1.20 -19.16 5.90
C ALA A 67 0.11 -18.66 6.87
N ASP A 68 0.47 -18.04 8.00
CA ASP A 68 -0.50 -17.48 8.94
C ASP A 68 0.03 -16.16 9.53
N ASN A 69 -0.75 -15.09 9.35
CA ASN A 69 -0.37 -13.78 9.84
C ASN A 69 -1.60 -12.98 10.30
N GLN A 70 -1.31 -11.91 11.01
CA GLN A 70 -2.30 -10.98 11.54
C GLN A 70 -3.34 -10.53 10.49
N VAL A 71 -2.92 -10.30 9.25
CA VAL A 71 -3.79 -9.84 8.17
C VAL A 71 -4.83 -10.90 7.82
N TYR A 72 -4.47 -12.18 7.79
CA TYR A 72 -5.40 -13.27 7.53
C TYR A 72 -6.51 -13.35 8.58
N ARG A 73 -6.15 -13.23 9.88
CA ARG A 73 -7.12 -13.25 10.98
C ARG A 73 -8.11 -12.08 10.91
N GLU A 74 -7.61 -10.89 10.60
CA GLU A 74 -8.46 -9.70 10.40
C GLU A 74 -9.38 -9.86 9.18
N ALA A 75 -8.85 -10.33 8.05
CA ALA A 75 -9.62 -10.59 6.84
C ALA A 75 -10.72 -11.63 7.07
N HIS A 76 -10.40 -12.73 7.74
CA HIS A 76 -11.38 -13.76 8.11
C HIS A 76 -12.52 -13.17 8.94
N ALA A 77 -12.21 -12.37 9.96
CA ALA A 77 -13.23 -11.76 10.82
C ALA A 77 -14.14 -10.79 10.07
N LEU A 78 -13.59 -10.03 9.10
CA LEU A 78 -14.38 -9.16 8.22
C LEU A 78 -15.32 -9.97 7.33
N VAL A 79 -14.80 -11.00 6.65
CA VAL A 79 -15.59 -11.87 5.76
C VAL A 79 -16.68 -12.59 6.55
N ASP A 80 -16.34 -13.19 7.68
CA ASP A 80 -17.28 -13.92 8.55
C ASP A 80 -18.41 -12.99 9.05
N ALA A 81 -18.08 -11.78 9.49
CA ALA A 81 -19.10 -10.81 9.94
C ALA A 81 -20.05 -10.39 8.81
N VAL A 82 -19.55 -10.25 7.57
CA VAL A 82 -20.38 -9.95 6.40
C VAL A 82 -21.31 -11.12 6.10
N LEU A 83 -20.76 -12.34 5.98
CA LEU A 83 -21.54 -13.54 5.65
C LEU A 83 -22.62 -13.85 6.70
N ASN A 84 -22.36 -13.55 7.98
CA ASN A 84 -23.32 -13.74 9.07
C ASN A 84 -24.31 -12.55 9.22
N SER A 85 -24.19 -11.48 8.42
CA SER A 85 -25.07 -10.32 8.52
C SER A 85 -26.41 -10.49 7.79
N HIS A 86 -26.45 -11.34 6.75
CA HIS A 86 -27.65 -11.63 5.97
C HIS A 86 -27.44 -12.91 5.11
N ALA A 87 -28.50 -13.70 4.88
CA ALA A 87 -28.41 -14.97 4.14
C ALA A 87 -28.13 -14.80 2.64
N ASP A 88 -28.61 -13.71 2.04
CA ASP A 88 -28.30 -13.28 0.67
C ASP A 88 -27.08 -12.34 0.66
N LEU A 89 -26.07 -12.68 -0.14
CA LEU A 89 -24.76 -12.00 -0.16
C LEU A 89 -24.85 -10.55 -0.66
N ASP A 90 -25.65 -10.28 -1.69
CA ASP A 90 -25.81 -8.93 -2.24
C ASP A 90 -26.38 -7.99 -1.18
N ARG A 91 -27.38 -8.47 -0.43
CA ARG A 91 -27.91 -7.76 0.74
C ARG A 91 -26.91 -7.68 1.89
N ALA A 92 -26.14 -8.73 2.14
CA ALA A 92 -25.13 -8.76 3.19
C ALA A 92 -24.09 -7.64 3.01
N LEU A 93 -23.61 -7.43 1.79
CA LEU A 93 -22.67 -6.35 1.47
C LEU A 93 -23.26 -4.97 1.75
N VAL A 94 -24.50 -4.71 1.30
CA VAL A 94 -25.19 -3.43 1.56
C VAL A 94 -25.40 -3.21 3.05
N VAL A 95 -25.82 -4.25 3.78
CA VAL A 95 -26.00 -4.21 5.24
C VAL A 95 -24.68 -3.97 5.96
N ALA A 96 -23.59 -4.57 5.50
CA ALA A 96 -22.28 -4.44 6.10
C ALA A 96 -21.77 -2.99 6.06
N PHE A 97 -21.88 -2.30 4.91
CA PHE A 97 -21.53 -0.88 4.82
C PHE A 97 -22.46 0.00 5.66
N LYS A 98 -23.78 -0.23 5.60
CA LYS A 98 -24.75 0.53 6.41
C LYS A 98 -24.52 0.41 7.91
N ARG A 99 -24.01 -0.74 8.37
CA ARG A 99 -23.70 -1.02 9.78
C ARG A 99 -22.24 -0.72 10.15
N GLY A 100 -21.40 -0.32 9.19
CA GLY A 100 -19.97 -0.12 9.40
C GLY A 100 -19.17 -1.39 9.70
N LEU A 101 -19.72 -2.57 9.38
CA LEU A 101 -18.98 -3.84 9.43
C LEU A 101 -17.90 -3.91 8.34
N LEU A 102 -18.14 -3.20 7.23
CA LEU A 102 -17.14 -2.81 6.26
C LEU A 102 -17.04 -1.28 6.24
N ASP A 103 -15.81 -0.77 6.31
CA ASP A 103 -15.52 0.66 6.30
C ASP A 103 -14.12 0.88 5.71
N VAL A 104 -14.04 1.68 4.66
CA VAL A 104 -12.79 1.96 3.94
C VAL A 104 -12.26 3.32 4.39
N PRO A 105 -11.08 3.38 5.06
CA PRO A 105 -10.50 4.64 5.51
C PRO A 105 -10.37 5.66 4.37
N TYR A 106 -10.80 6.89 4.62
CA TYR A 106 -10.73 8.03 3.68
C TYR A 106 -11.58 7.90 2.40
N CYS A 107 -12.48 6.91 2.33
CA CYS A 107 -13.47 6.83 1.26
C CYS A 107 -14.46 8.01 1.33
N LEU A 108 -14.76 8.61 0.18
CA LEU A 108 -15.69 9.75 0.06
C LEU A 108 -17.13 9.35 -0.26
N HIS A 109 -17.38 8.05 -0.46
CA HIS A 109 -18.71 7.56 -0.82
C HIS A 109 -19.69 7.76 0.36
N PRO A 110 -20.90 8.29 0.14
CA PRO A 110 -21.85 8.59 1.22
C PRO A 110 -22.30 7.35 2.03
N ASP A 111 -22.30 6.17 1.39
CA ASP A 111 -22.65 4.91 2.07
C ASP A 111 -21.50 4.31 2.91
N ASN A 112 -20.29 4.89 2.84
CA ASN A 112 -19.18 4.45 3.68
C ASN A 112 -19.24 5.19 5.03
N ALA A 113 -19.30 4.43 6.14
CA ALA A 113 -19.45 5.01 7.47
C ALA A 113 -18.33 6.01 7.83
N GLY A 114 -17.11 5.79 7.33
CA GLY A 114 -16.00 6.73 7.49
C GLY A 114 -15.57 6.90 8.94
N GLN A 115 -15.69 5.85 9.76
CA GLN A 115 -15.28 5.78 11.16
C GLN A 115 -13.93 5.06 11.33
N ALA A 116 -13.58 4.14 10.43
CA ALA A 116 -12.28 3.48 10.45
C ALA A 116 -11.16 4.44 10.03
N ARG A 117 -10.01 4.36 10.72
CA ARG A 117 -8.80 5.14 10.43
C ARG A 117 -7.59 4.22 10.48
N SER A 118 -6.70 4.39 9.51
CA SER A 118 -5.40 3.77 9.52
C SER A 118 -4.34 4.71 10.10
N THR A 119 -3.18 4.14 10.41
CA THR A 119 -1.95 4.85 10.76
C THR A 119 -0.77 4.12 10.13
N LEU A 120 0.37 4.78 10.12
CA LEU A 120 1.63 4.23 9.66
C LEU A 120 2.62 4.32 10.82
N ASP A 121 3.28 3.22 11.17
CA ASP A 121 4.33 3.24 12.18
C ASP A 121 5.67 3.74 11.60
N ALA A 122 6.70 3.77 12.45
CA ALA A 122 8.03 4.25 12.07
C ALA A 122 8.68 3.39 10.96
N ASP A 123 8.33 2.10 10.91
CA ASP A 123 8.83 1.13 9.93
C ASP A 123 8.00 1.12 8.64
N GLY A 124 6.99 1.99 8.53
CA GLY A 124 6.15 2.07 7.36
C GLY A 124 5.08 0.98 7.30
N ARG A 125 4.78 0.30 8.41
CA ARG A 125 3.70 -0.69 8.48
C ARG A 125 2.36 0.00 8.73
N LEU A 126 1.35 -0.43 7.99
CA LEU A 126 -0.01 0.02 8.18
C LEU A 126 -0.62 -0.64 9.41
N GLY A 127 -1.32 0.15 10.21
CA GLY A 127 -2.09 -0.32 11.36
C GLY A 127 -3.40 0.44 11.52
N TRP A 128 -4.18 0.06 12.52
CA TRP A 128 -5.45 0.69 12.86
C TRP A 128 -5.31 1.73 13.97
N SER A 129 -5.74 2.96 13.72
CA SER A 129 -5.86 4.01 14.75
C SER A 129 -7.26 4.05 15.35
N GLU A 130 -8.28 3.89 14.49
CA GLU A 130 -9.69 3.77 14.87
C GLU A 130 -10.34 2.64 14.08
N LEU A 131 -11.09 1.78 14.77
CA LEU A 131 -11.80 0.66 14.14
C LEU A 131 -13.24 1.00 13.77
N GLY A 132 -13.83 2.05 14.36
CA GLY A 132 -15.27 2.28 14.25
C GLY A 132 -16.08 1.05 14.68
N SER A 133 -16.91 0.56 13.75
CA SER A 133 -17.75 -0.63 13.91
C SER A 133 -17.16 -1.90 13.27
N LEU A 134 -15.91 -1.86 12.79
CA LEU A 134 -15.25 -3.03 12.23
C LEU A 134 -15.20 -4.17 13.27
N PRO A 135 -15.44 -5.43 12.85
CA PRO A 135 -15.45 -6.62 13.71
C PRO A 135 -14.04 -7.09 14.10
N LEU A 136 -13.14 -6.16 14.42
CA LEU A 136 -11.72 -6.42 14.65
C LEU A 136 -11.28 -6.20 16.10
N ARG A 137 -12.22 -5.88 17.01
CA ARG A 137 -11.89 -5.69 18.43
C ARG A 137 -11.37 -6.99 19.04
N GLY A 138 -10.18 -6.93 19.64
CA GLY A 138 -9.53 -8.10 20.21
C GLY A 138 -8.87 -9.03 19.18
N ILE A 139 -8.94 -8.66 17.89
CA ILE A 139 -8.28 -9.37 16.79
C ILE A 139 -7.16 -8.50 16.25
N ALA A 140 -7.47 -7.26 15.86
CA ALA A 140 -6.51 -6.30 15.33
C ALA A 140 -5.56 -5.80 16.42
N GLU A 141 -4.26 -5.82 16.11
CA GLU A 141 -3.27 -5.06 16.87
C GLU A 141 -3.52 -3.57 16.64
N ARG A 142 -3.80 -2.85 17.71
CA ARG A 142 -4.03 -1.41 17.64
C ARG A 142 -2.72 -0.70 17.95
N ALA A 143 -2.22 0.08 17.00
CA ALA A 143 -1.12 0.98 17.29
C ALA A 143 -1.61 2.05 18.29
N PRO A 144 -0.85 2.36 19.36
CA PRO A 144 -1.14 3.48 20.22
C PRO A 144 -0.94 4.77 19.43
N SER A 145 -1.97 5.20 18.71
CA SER A 145 -1.94 6.45 17.95
C SER A 145 -2.70 7.53 18.70
N GLY A 146 -2.07 8.70 18.85
CA GLY A 146 -2.79 9.94 19.18
C GLY A 146 -3.84 10.27 18.11
N ARG A 147 -4.67 11.29 18.36
CA ARG A 147 -5.64 11.78 17.37
C ARG A 147 -4.94 12.05 16.03
N ILE A 148 -5.46 11.48 14.93
CA ILE A 148 -4.97 11.78 13.59
C ILE A 148 -5.26 13.25 13.28
N THR A 149 -4.19 14.01 13.04
CA THR A 149 -4.23 15.39 12.56
C THR A 149 -3.92 15.42 11.05
N SER A 150 -4.22 16.54 10.38
CA SER A 150 -3.84 16.74 8.97
C SER A 150 -2.34 16.59 8.73
N SER A 151 -1.49 16.98 9.68
CA SER A 151 -0.04 16.82 9.57
C SER A 151 0.39 15.36 9.67
N THR A 152 -0.18 14.59 10.61
CA THR A 152 0.12 13.15 10.72
C THR A 152 -0.39 12.37 9.50
N LEU A 153 -1.55 12.72 8.96
CA LEU A 153 -2.08 12.13 7.74
C LEU A 153 -1.17 12.44 6.55
N MET A 154 -0.76 13.71 6.36
CA MET A 154 0.14 14.07 5.27
C MET A 154 1.49 13.35 5.39
N SER A 155 2.02 13.23 6.60
CA SER A 155 3.27 12.48 6.84
C SER A 155 3.14 11.01 6.43
N ALA A 156 2.04 10.35 6.80
CA ALA A 156 1.78 8.97 6.39
C ALA A 156 1.61 8.83 4.87
N LEU A 157 0.88 9.74 4.22
CA LEU A 157 0.67 9.73 2.76
C LEU A 157 1.97 9.95 1.99
N SER A 158 2.88 10.76 2.53
CA SER A 158 4.15 11.08 1.88
C SER A 158 5.31 10.18 2.31
N TYR A 159 5.12 9.22 3.23
CA TYR A 159 6.20 8.38 3.77
C TYR A 159 6.98 7.69 2.64
N VAL A 160 6.29 6.92 1.79
CA VAL A 160 6.91 6.17 0.70
C VAL A 160 7.63 7.10 -0.29
N GLN A 161 7.04 8.26 -0.61
CA GLN A 161 7.67 9.27 -1.46
C GLN A 161 9.00 9.74 -0.86
N HIS A 162 8.99 10.20 0.41
CA HIS A 162 10.20 10.71 1.06
C HIS A 162 11.27 9.64 1.22
N THR A 163 10.92 8.44 1.67
CA THR A 163 11.88 7.33 1.86
C THR A 163 12.67 7.05 0.59
N HIS A 164 12.00 6.98 -0.56
CA HIS A 164 12.66 6.62 -1.81
C HIS A 164 13.36 7.80 -2.49
N ASP A 165 12.81 9.01 -2.40
CA ASP A 165 13.50 10.22 -2.88
C ASP A 165 14.78 10.47 -2.08
N THR A 166 14.75 10.35 -0.74
CA THR A 166 15.94 10.48 0.11
C THR A 166 16.97 9.39 -0.19
N GLN A 167 16.54 8.13 -0.28
CA GLN A 167 17.46 7.02 -0.57
C GLN A 167 18.15 7.18 -1.94
N ALA A 168 17.45 7.73 -2.94
CA ALA A 168 18.05 7.98 -4.25
C ALA A 168 19.11 9.10 -4.20
N LEU A 169 18.89 10.15 -3.40
CA LEU A 169 19.84 11.25 -3.23
C LEU A 169 21.09 10.86 -2.43
N GLU A 170 20.96 9.91 -1.51
CA GLU A 170 22.07 9.43 -0.67
C GLU A 170 22.95 8.38 -1.36
N GLN A 171 22.50 7.78 -2.48
CA GLN A 171 23.35 6.89 -3.25
C GLN A 171 24.48 7.70 -3.91
N PRO A 172 25.76 7.40 -3.62
CA PRO A 172 26.86 8.14 -4.22
C PRO A 172 26.80 7.98 -5.74
N MET A 173 26.73 9.12 -6.45
CA MET A 173 26.83 9.21 -7.89
C MET A 173 28.08 8.43 -8.31
N ALA A 174 27.91 7.26 -8.93
CA ALA A 174 29.01 6.48 -9.45
C ALA A 174 29.77 7.39 -10.42
N VAL A 175 30.96 7.83 -10.00
CA VAL A 175 31.84 8.66 -10.82
C VAL A 175 32.09 7.87 -12.09
N ILE A 176 31.52 8.34 -13.21
CA ILE A 176 31.86 7.82 -14.54
C ILE A 176 33.29 8.30 -14.78
N GLY A 177 34.25 7.49 -14.33
CA GLY A 177 35.66 7.68 -14.60
C GLY A 177 35.90 7.50 -16.09
N GLY A 178 35.99 8.60 -16.81
CA GLY A 178 36.65 8.63 -18.11
C GLY A 178 38.15 8.47 -17.88
N GLU A 179 38.74 7.44 -18.47
CA GLU A 179 40.19 7.38 -18.67
C GLU A 179 40.55 8.33 -19.83
N LEU A 180 41.48 9.24 -19.55
CA LEU A 180 42.17 10.10 -20.50
C LEU A 180 43.26 9.32 -21.24
#